data_AF-A0A7X0V4K3-F1
#
_entry.id   AF-A0A7X0V4K3-F1
#
_cell.length_a   1.000
_cell.length_b   1.000
_cell.length_c   1.000
_cell.angle_alpha   90.00
_cell.angle_beta   90.00
_cell.angle_gamma   90.00
#
_symmetry.space_group_name_H-M   'P 1'
#
loop_
_entity.id
_entity.type
_entity.pdbx_description
1 polymer ?
#
loop_
_entity_poly.entity_id
_entity_poly.type
_entity_poly.pdbx_seq_one_letter_code
_entity_poly.pdbx_strand_id
1 'polypeptide(L)'
;MSARNLQLLLETAYDTENPQVFEEGATNVYQKFEAEYRNYTKTQKPTQELNFLFERVRLGVAIAFVKAYTRLADNETSVEALQVLQDAIRAKSSKEIDKIVQKKIAVFDNLYHEIFVNEERQQILALFEATLDAGAKEELDELMIEGLELLTAIDFEHHAQQDDDDEPLDEDFLKSIQ
;
A
#
# COMPACT_ATOMS: atom_id res chain seq x y z
N MET A 1 13.78 -7.22 -12.77
CA MET A 1 13.79 -7.35 -11.30
C MET A 1 12.59 -6.60 -10.73
N SER A 2 12.44 -5.31 -11.03
CA SER A 2 11.38 -4.44 -10.49
C SER A 2 9.93 -4.93 -10.68
N ALA A 3 9.60 -5.60 -11.79
CA ALA A 3 8.27 -6.21 -11.96
C ALA A 3 7.95 -7.31 -10.92
N ARG A 4 8.97 -8.09 -10.52
CA ARG A 4 8.83 -9.08 -9.45
C ARG A 4 8.79 -8.40 -8.08
N ASN A 5 9.50 -7.28 -7.90
CA ASN A 5 9.47 -6.52 -6.65
C ASN A 5 8.07 -5.97 -6.37
N LEU A 6 7.38 -5.40 -7.35
CA LEU A 6 5.99 -4.93 -7.16
C LEU A 6 5.07 -6.08 -6.74
N GLN A 7 5.20 -7.22 -7.41
CA GLN A 7 4.41 -8.42 -7.08
C GLN A 7 4.73 -8.91 -5.67
N LEU A 8 6.00 -9.06 -5.31
CA LEU A 8 6.43 -9.48 -3.98
C LEU A 8 5.95 -8.51 -2.90
N LEU A 9 6.06 -7.20 -3.15
CA LEU A 9 5.65 -6.19 -2.18
C LEU A 9 4.16 -6.32 -1.85
N LEU A 10 3.32 -6.55 -2.87
CA LEU A 10 1.90 -6.81 -2.69
C LEU A 10 1.64 -8.17 -2.04
N GLU A 11 2.39 -9.22 -2.40
CA GLU A 11 2.28 -10.54 -1.76
C GLU A 11 2.55 -10.45 -0.26
N THR A 12 3.64 -9.77 0.13
CA THR A 12 4.04 -9.54 1.53
C THR A 12 3.02 -8.67 2.26
N ALA A 13 2.56 -7.57 1.66
CA ALA A 13 1.60 -6.67 2.29
C ALA A 13 0.25 -7.36 2.57
N TYR A 14 -0.24 -8.18 1.63
CA TYR A 14 -1.52 -8.89 1.76
C TYR A 14 -1.43 -10.25 2.45
N ASP A 15 -0.21 -10.77 2.67
CA ASP A 15 0.02 -12.14 3.14
C ASP A 15 -0.67 -13.19 2.26
N THR A 16 -0.49 -13.06 0.94
CA THR A 16 -1.07 -13.99 -0.04
C THR A 16 -0.26 -14.01 -1.32
N GLU A 17 -0.14 -15.18 -1.96
CA GLU A 17 0.59 -15.33 -3.22
C GLU A 17 -0.09 -14.64 -4.42
N ASN A 18 -1.39 -14.33 -4.34
CA ASN A 18 -2.13 -13.77 -5.47
C ASN A 18 -3.06 -12.61 -5.06
N PRO A 19 -2.50 -11.46 -4.65
CA PRO A 19 -3.28 -10.30 -4.24
C PRO A 19 -4.09 -9.74 -5.42
N GLN A 20 -5.40 -9.60 -5.23
CA GLN A 20 -6.35 -9.14 -6.25
C GLN A 20 -6.36 -7.59 -6.39
N VAL A 21 -5.18 -7.00 -6.57
CA VAL A 21 -5.01 -5.54 -6.69
C VAL A 21 -5.16 -5.08 -8.13
N PHE A 22 -4.55 -5.81 -9.06
CA PHE A 22 -4.67 -5.59 -10.49
C PHE A 22 -5.34 -6.78 -11.15
N GLU A 23 -6.42 -6.55 -11.92
CA GLU A 23 -7.11 -7.62 -12.67
C GLU A 23 -6.17 -8.38 -13.61
N GLU A 24 -5.21 -7.68 -14.19
CA GLU A 24 -4.21 -8.24 -15.11
C GLU A 24 -2.91 -8.71 -14.42
N GLY A 25 -2.81 -8.59 -13.10
CA GLY A 25 -1.63 -8.95 -12.31
C GLY A 25 -0.54 -7.88 -12.28
N ALA A 26 0.12 -7.72 -11.12
CA ALA A 26 1.07 -6.63 -10.88
C ALA A 26 2.32 -6.70 -11.80
N THR A 27 2.80 -7.92 -12.06
CA THR A 27 3.92 -8.14 -12.99
C THR A 27 3.62 -7.60 -14.38
N ASN A 28 2.41 -7.83 -14.90
CA ASN A 28 2.03 -7.38 -16.24
C ASN A 28 1.87 -5.85 -16.29
N VAL A 29 1.31 -5.23 -15.25
CA VAL A 29 1.21 -3.77 -15.16
C VAL A 29 2.58 -3.12 -15.22
N TYR A 30 3.53 -3.62 -14.42
CA TYR A 30 4.88 -3.08 -14.40
C TYR A 30 5.61 -3.30 -15.74
N GLN A 31 5.44 -4.46 -16.37
CA GLN A 31 6.04 -4.73 -17.69
C GLN A 31 5.51 -3.81 -18.79
N LYS A 32 4.21 -3.49 -18.79
CA LYS A 32 3.62 -2.50 -19.71
C LYS A 32 4.22 -1.12 -19.48
N PHE A 33 4.31 -0.69 -18.22
CA PHE A 33 4.97 0.55 -17.84
C PHE A 33 6.41 0.61 -18.35
N GLU A 34 7.22 -0.42 -18.09
CA GLU A 34 8.62 -0.43 -18.58
C GLU A 34 8.73 -0.39 -20.09
N ALA A 35 7.81 -1.04 -20.82
CA ALA A 35 7.81 -1.01 -22.28
C ALA A 35 7.62 0.41 -22.81
N GLU A 36 6.64 1.14 -22.28
CA GLU A 36 6.40 2.55 -22.62
C GLU A 36 7.54 3.45 -22.12
N TYR A 37 8.08 3.21 -20.93
CA TYR A 37 9.20 3.97 -20.40
C TYR A 37 10.45 3.81 -21.27
N ARG A 38 10.77 2.60 -21.73
CA ARG A 38 11.86 2.34 -22.69
C ARG A 38 11.63 3.02 -24.04
N ASN A 39 10.38 3.20 -24.46
CA ASN A 39 10.07 3.95 -25.67
C ASN A 39 10.28 5.46 -25.44
N TYR A 40 9.85 5.96 -24.29
CA TYR A 40 10.09 7.34 -23.88
C TYR A 40 11.59 7.67 -23.80
N THR A 41 12.43 6.84 -23.17
CA THR A 41 13.88 7.12 -23.08
C THR A 41 14.55 7.23 -24.45
N LYS A 42 14.05 6.51 -25.46
CA LYS A 42 14.53 6.60 -26.85
C LYS A 42 14.01 7.83 -27.60
N THR A 43 12.75 8.21 -27.37
CA THR A 43 12.05 9.22 -28.17
C THR A 43 11.98 10.59 -27.51
N GLN A 44 12.19 10.66 -26.20
CA GLN A 44 12.06 11.83 -25.33
C GLN A 44 10.67 12.50 -25.43
N LYS A 45 9.64 11.72 -25.76
CA LYS A 45 8.26 12.19 -25.93
C LYS A 45 7.35 11.50 -24.90
N PRO A 46 6.94 12.19 -23.82
CA PRO A 46 6.03 11.60 -22.86
C PRO A 46 4.65 11.38 -23.52
N THR A 47 4.02 10.26 -23.19
CA THR A 47 2.68 9.92 -23.66
C THR A 47 1.71 9.92 -22.49
N GLN A 48 0.42 10.13 -22.78
CA GLN A 48 -0.61 9.99 -21.75
C GLN A 48 -0.66 8.56 -21.20
N GLU A 49 -0.37 7.57 -22.04
CA GLU A 49 -0.29 6.16 -21.65
C GLU A 49 0.86 5.92 -20.66
N LEU A 50 2.05 6.47 -20.92
CA LEU A 50 3.17 6.35 -19.99
C LEU A 50 2.84 6.94 -18.63
N ASN A 51 2.27 8.15 -18.60
CA ASN A 51 1.88 8.79 -17.35
C ASN A 51 0.83 7.96 -16.61
N PHE A 52 -0.18 7.43 -17.32
CA PHE A 52 -1.19 6.58 -16.71
C PHE A 52 -0.60 5.28 -16.15
N LEU A 53 0.28 4.61 -16.89
CA LEU A 53 0.94 3.39 -16.43
C LEU A 53 1.86 3.65 -15.24
N PHE A 54 2.57 4.78 -15.22
CA PHE A 54 3.36 5.21 -14.06
C PHE A 54 2.47 5.38 -12.83
N GLU A 55 1.35 6.11 -12.95
CA GLU A 55 0.39 6.30 -11.86
C GLU A 55 -0.19 4.97 -11.36
N ARG A 56 -0.45 4.01 -12.25
CA ARG A 56 -0.91 2.67 -11.84
C ARG A 56 0.15 1.92 -11.03
N VAL A 57 1.43 2.00 -11.41
CA VAL A 57 2.52 1.40 -10.63
C VAL A 57 2.64 2.09 -9.28
N ARG A 58 2.65 3.43 -9.25
CA ARG A 58 2.70 4.24 -8.03
C ARG A 58 1.57 3.91 -7.06
N LEU A 59 0.33 3.79 -7.55
CA LEU A 59 -0.80 3.35 -6.76
C LEU A 59 -0.63 1.92 -6.24
N GLY A 60 -0.07 1.00 -7.02
CA GLY A 60 0.22 -0.36 -6.57
C GLY A 60 1.17 -0.38 -5.37
N VAL A 61 2.23 0.42 -5.42
CA VAL A 61 3.18 0.58 -4.31
C VAL A 61 2.49 1.20 -3.08
N ALA A 62 1.73 2.28 -3.29
CA ALA A 62 0.98 2.94 -2.23
C ALA A 62 -0.05 2.02 -1.54
N ILE A 63 -0.77 1.21 -2.32
CA ILE A 63 -1.72 0.20 -1.81
C ILE A 63 -1.00 -0.81 -0.92
N ALA A 64 0.21 -1.24 -1.29
CA ALA A 64 0.98 -2.18 -0.47
C ALA A 64 1.28 -1.58 0.91
N PHE A 65 1.75 -0.33 0.95
CA PHE A 65 2.06 0.34 2.21
C PHE A 65 0.83 0.62 3.07
N VAL A 66 -0.25 1.14 2.49
CA VAL A 66 -1.49 1.35 3.26
C VAL A 66 -2.07 0.01 3.74
N LYS A 67 -1.98 -1.06 2.94
CA LYS A 67 -2.43 -2.39 3.39
C LYS A 67 -1.61 -2.92 4.56
N ALA A 68 -0.29 -2.79 4.51
CA ALA A 68 0.59 -3.17 5.62
C ALA A 68 0.31 -2.32 6.86
N TYR A 69 0.12 -1.01 6.70
CA TYR A 69 -0.30 -0.12 7.79
C TYR A 69 -1.63 -0.56 8.40
N THR A 70 -2.64 -0.87 7.59
CA THR A 70 -3.93 -1.38 8.07
C THR A 70 -3.79 -2.66 8.88
N ARG A 71 -2.87 -3.57 8.50
CA ARG A 71 -2.62 -4.79 9.29
C ARG A 71 -2.04 -4.49 10.68
N LEU A 72 -1.25 -3.42 10.80
CA LEU A 72 -0.67 -3.02 12.08
C LEU A 72 -1.63 -2.16 12.91
N ALA A 73 -2.44 -1.33 12.27
CA ALA A 73 -3.27 -0.33 12.92
C ALA A 73 -4.68 -0.82 13.27
N ASP A 74 -5.19 -1.78 12.50
CA ASP A 74 -6.55 -2.34 12.57
C ASP A 74 -7.65 -1.30 12.89
N ASN A 75 -7.62 -0.17 12.17
CA ASN A 75 -8.57 0.92 12.38
C ASN A 75 -9.34 1.28 11.12
N GLU A 76 -10.55 1.81 11.31
CA GLU A 76 -11.48 2.16 10.22
C GLU A 76 -10.88 3.18 9.24
N THR A 77 -10.07 4.10 9.74
CA THR A 77 -9.44 5.15 8.91
C THR A 77 -8.49 4.55 7.88
N SER A 78 -7.65 3.61 8.30
CA SER A 78 -6.72 2.91 7.41
C SER A 78 -7.45 2.07 6.35
N VAL A 79 -8.56 1.44 6.73
CA VAL A 79 -9.43 0.69 5.82
C VAL A 79 -10.07 1.62 4.80
N GLU A 80 -10.57 2.79 5.21
CA GLU A 80 -11.12 3.78 4.26
C GLU A 80 -10.04 4.28 3.29
N ALA A 81 -8.84 4.60 3.79
CA ALA A 81 -7.72 5.05 2.95
C ALA A 81 -7.35 3.99 1.90
N LEU A 82 -7.26 2.73 2.31
CA LEU A 82 -6.98 1.60 1.42
C LEU A 82 -8.06 1.48 0.34
N GLN A 83 -9.34 1.60 0.72
CA GLN A 83 -10.46 1.52 -0.24
C GLN A 83 -10.39 2.62 -1.28
N VAL A 84 -10.02 3.85 -0.91
CA VAL A 84 -9.85 4.97 -1.86
C VAL A 84 -8.79 4.64 -2.91
N LEU A 85 -7.66 4.07 -2.50
CA LEU A 85 -6.60 3.66 -3.43
C LEU A 85 -7.05 2.49 -4.33
N GLN A 86 -7.78 1.53 -3.78
CA GLN A 86 -8.35 0.41 -4.53
C GLN A 86 -9.45 0.85 -5.51
N ASP A 87 -10.17 1.93 -5.23
CA ASP A 87 -11.09 2.53 -6.20
C ASP A 87 -10.32 3.27 -7.29
N ALA A 88 -9.25 3.98 -6.93
CA ALA A 88 -8.39 4.70 -7.86
C ALA A 88 -7.69 3.77 -8.86
N ILE A 89 -7.27 2.56 -8.45
CA ILE A 89 -6.57 1.61 -9.34
C ILE A 89 -7.45 1.12 -10.51
N ARG A 90 -8.78 1.23 -10.37
CA ARG A 90 -9.78 0.85 -11.38
C ARG A 90 -10.07 1.97 -12.39
N ALA A 91 -9.52 3.15 -12.17
CA ALA A 91 -9.65 4.29 -13.08
C ALA A 91 -9.07 3.98 -14.46
N LYS A 92 -9.59 4.66 -15.49
CA LYS A 92 -9.19 4.48 -16.89
C LYS A 92 -8.23 5.56 -17.39
N SER A 93 -7.84 6.49 -16.53
CA SER A 93 -6.91 7.57 -16.85
C SER A 93 -6.31 8.18 -15.58
N SER A 94 -5.15 8.84 -15.71
CA SER A 94 -4.54 9.58 -14.60
C SER A 94 -5.45 10.68 -14.04
N LYS A 95 -6.18 11.39 -14.90
CA LYS A 95 -7.15 12.41 -14.46
C LYS A 95 -8.27 11.85 -13.58
N GLU A 96 -8.68 10.60 -13.84
CA GLU A 96 -9.70 9.94 -13.05
C GLU A 96 -9.13 9.45 -11.72
N ILE A 97 -7.89 8.97 -11.69
CA ILE A 97 -7.12 8.70 -10.46
C ILE A 97 -7.10 9.95 -9.58
N ASP A 98 -6.61 11.07 -10.13
CA ASP A 98 -6.50 12.34 -9.40
C ASP A 98 -7.85 12.76 -8.81
N LYS A 99 -8.93 12.64 -9.60
CA LYS A 99 -10.28 12.99 -9.17
C LYS A 99 -10.76 12.12 -8.01
N ILE A 100 -10.49 10.82 -8.04
CA ILE A 100 -10.88 9.88 -6.97
C ILE A 100 -10.13 10.22 -5.68
N VAL A 101 -8.80 10.35 -5.77
CA VAL A 101 -7.93 10.63 -4.62
C VAL A 101 -8.25 11.99 -4.00
N GLN A 102 -8.35 13.06 -4.80
CA GLN A 102 -8.62 14.42 -4.31
C GLN A 102 -9.96 14.53 -3.58
N LYS A 103 -10.99 13.81 -4.04
CA LYS A 103 -12.31 13.82 -3.40
C LYS A 103 -12.26 13.31 -1.95
N LYS A 104 -11.25 12.49 -1.63
CA LYS A 104 -11.11 11.79 -0.35
C LYS A 104 -9.77 12.10 0.33
N ILE A 105 -9.13 13.22 -0.01
CA ILE A 105 -7.79 13.55 0.47
C ILE A 105 -7.70 13.59 2.01
N ALA A 106 -8.74 14.09 2.67
CA ALA A 106 -8.80 14.18 4.13
C ALA A 106 -8.74 12.82 4.85
N VAL A 107 -9.05 11.72 4.16
CA VAL A 107 -8.90 10.37 4.73
C VAL A 107 -7.43 10.03 4.96
N PHE A 108 -6.54 10.48 4.06
CA PHE A 108 -5.11 10.24 4.18
C PHE A 108 -4.47 11.10 5.28
N ASP A 109 -4.95 12.33 5.48
CA ASP A 109 -4.49 13.18 6.59
C ASP A 109 -4.73 12.51 7.95
N ASN A 110 -5.84 11.77 8.07
CA ASN A 110 -6.18 11.08 9.32
C ASN A 110 -5.28 9.90 9.64
N LEU A 111 -4.53 9.35 8.67
CA LEU A 111 -3.57 8.27 8.93
C LEU A 111 -2.49 8.70 9.93
N TYR A 112 -2.17 10.00 9.98
CA TYR A 112 -1.08 10.55 10.78
C TYR A 112 -1.46 10.87 12.24
N HIS A 113 -2.73 10.72 12.64
CA HIS A 113 -3.19 11.15 13.96
C HIS A 113 -2.73 10.24 15.12
N GLU A 114 -2.44 8.95 14.87
CA GLU A 114 -2.16 7.96 15.94
C GLU A 114 -0.79 7.26 15.79
N ILE A 115 0.08 7.78 14.92
CA ILE A 115 1.30 7.08 14.50
C ILE A 115 2.38 7.07 15.58
N PHE A 116 2.37 8.04 16.49
CA PHE A 116 3.48 8.31 17.42
C PHE A 116 3.73 7.19 18.45
N VAL A 117 2.85 6.20 18.53
CA VAL A 117 2.92 5.11 19.51
C VAL A 117 3.63 3.87 18.96
N ASN A 118 3.78 3.75 17.63
CA ASN A 118 4.39 2.57 16.99
C ASN A 118 5.38 3.00 15.88
N GLU A 119 6.63 2.57 16.01
CA GLU A 119 7.73 2.93 15.09
C GLU A 119 7.52 2.35 13.69
N GLU A 120 7.07 1.10 13.58
CA GLU A 120 6.85 0.42 12.30
C GLU A 120 5.72 1.10 11.50
N ARG A 121 4.64 1.50 12.20
CA ARG A 121 3.55 2.30 11.61
C ARG A 121 4.05 3.62 11.03
N GLN A 122 4.99 4.29 11.72
CA GLN A 122 5.60 5.53 11.22
C GLN A 122 6.48 5.27 9.99
N GLN A 123 7.31 4.22 10.02
CA GLN A 123 8.18 3.86 8.90
C GLN A 123 7.38 3.51 7.65
N ILE A 124 6.28 2.75 7.79
CA ILE A 124 5.39 2.45 6.66
C ILE A 124 4.75 3.72 6.09
N LEU A 125 4.28 4.64 6.94
CA LEU A 125 3.68 5.88 6.45
C LEU A 125 4.71 6.82 5.81
N ALA A 126 5.95 6.83 6.28
CA ALA A 126 7.02 7.57 5.61
C ALA A 126 7.27 7.03 4.19
N LEU A 127 7.26 5.71 3.99
CA LEU A 127 7.36 5.10 2.66
C LEU A 127 6.13 5.40 1.78
N PHE A 128 4.94 5.43 2.38
CA PHE A 128 3.73 5.85 1.69
C PHE A 128 3.82 7.32 1.23
N GLU A 129 4.22 8.24 2.10
CA GLU A 129 4.43 9.66 1.76
C GLU A 129 5.45 9.81 0.63
N ALA A 130 6.62 9.17 0.76
CA ALA A 130 7.64 9.16 -0.28
C ALA A 130 7.12 8.59 -1.62
N THR A 131 6.19 7.63 -1.58
CA THR A 131 5.54 7.10 -2.80
C THR A 131 4.63 8.13 -3.46
N LEU A 132 3.96 8.99 -2.69
CA LEU A 132 3.12 10.07 -3.26
C LEU A 132 3.98 11.13 -3.95
N ASP A 133 5.16 11.40 -3.42
CA ASP A 133 6.11 12.37 -3.95
C ASP A 133 6.97 11.83 -5.10
N ALA A 134 7.07 10.50 -5.24
CA ALA A 134 7.84 9.87 -6.30
C ALA A 134 7.37 10.32 -7.69
N GLY A 135 8.31 10.88 -8.45
CA GLY A 135 8.12 11.40 -9.81
C GLY A 135 8.94 10.67 -10.87
N ALA A 136 9.83 9.76 -10.46
CA ALA A 136 10.67 8.97 -11.35
C ALA A 136 10.51 7.47 -11.16
N LYS A 137 10.89 6.70 -12.19
CA LYS A 137 10.88 5.23 -12.15
C LYS A 137 11.83 4.71 -11.08
N GLU A 138 13.01 5.29 -11.00
CA GLU A 138 14.10 4.87 -10.12
C GLU A 138 13.69 5.02 -8.66
N GLU A 139 13.02 6.12 -8.31
CA GLU A 139 12.47 6.37 -6.97
C GLU A 139 11.45 5.30 -6.57
N LEU A 140 10.51 4.94 -7.46
CA LEU A 140 9.55 3.86 -7.18
C LEU A 140 10.23 2.50 -7.02
N ASP A 141 11.28 2.23 -7.79
CA ASP A 141 12.03 0.97 -7.70
C ASP A 141 12.77 0.85 -6.37
N GLU A 142 13.36 1.94 -5.89
CA GLU A 142 14.00 2.02 -4.58
C GLU A 142 12.98 1.85 -3.47
N LEU A 143 11.86 2.56 -3.50
CA LEU A 143 10.77 2.43 -2.53
C LEU A 143 10.22 1.02 -2.44
N MET A 144 10.09 0.30 -3.57
CA MET A 144 9.67 -1.10 -3.54
C MET A 144 10.67 -2.01 -2.83
N ILE A 145 11.97 -1.75 -2.95
CA ILE A 145 13.02 -2.53 -2.29
C ILE A 145 13.05 -2.21 -0.80
N GLU A 146 13.09 -0.94 -0.44
CA GLU A 146 13.04 -0.48 0.96
C GLU A 146 11.78 -0.99 1.67
N GLY A 147 10.65 -0.91 0.97
CA GLY A 147 9.38 -1.47 1.42
C GLY A 147 9.45 -2.97 1.67
N LEU A 148 10.01 -3.75 0.75
CA LEU A 148 10.17 -5.19 0.93
C LEU A 148 11.05 -5.54 2.13
N GLU A 149 12.15 -4.81 2.31
CA GLU A 149 13.05 -4.98 3.44
C GLU A 149 12.33 -4.70 4.76
N LEU A 150 11.61 -3.58 4.84
CA LEU A 150 10.82 -3.22 6.02
C LEU A 150 9.73 -4.26 6.32
N LEU A 151 8.88 -4.56 5.34
CA LEU A 151 7.74 -5.46 5.56
C LEU A 151 8.17 -6.89 5.89
N THR A 152 9.36 -7.32 5.48
CA THR A 152 9.91 -8.64 5.85
C THR A 152 10.48 -8.64 7.27
N ALA A 153 10.88 -7.49 7.80
CA ALA A 153 11.41 -7.35 9.15
C ALA A 153 10.32 -7.23 10.23
N ILE A 154 9.12 -6.79 9.85
CA ILE A 154 7.97 -6.61 10.75
C ILE A 154 7.38 -7.97 11.13
N ASP A 155 7.16 -8.17 12.43
CA ASP A 155 6.45 -9.35 12.97
C ASP A 155 4.95 -9.09 13.03
N PHE A 156 4.26 -9.29 11.91
CA PHE A 156 2.81 -9.11 11.82
C PHE A 156 2.01 -10.09 12.70
N GLU A 157 2.55 -11.26 13.05
CA GLU A 157 1.86 -12.25 13.88
C GLU A 157 1.79 -11.80 15.34
N HIS A 158 2.87 -11.20 15.85
CA HIS A 158 2.90 -10.63 17.19
C HIS A 158 1.88 -9.49 17.35
N HIS A 159 1.74 -8.65 16.34
CA HIS A 159 0.77 -7.54 16.36
C HIS A 159 -0.69 -8.01 16.33
N ALA A 160 -1.01 -9.12 15.63
CA ALA A 160 -2.36 -9.66 15.61
C ALA A 160 -2.82 -10.26 16.96
N GLN A 161 -1.88 -10.63 17.84
CA GLN A 161 -2.18 -11.25 19.13
C GLN A 161 -2.33 -10.25 20.29
N GLN A 162 -1.75 -9.05 20.18
CA GLN A 162 -1.83 -8.05 21.26
C GLN A 162 -3.22 -7.42 21.41
N ASP A 163 -4.07 -7.48 20.37
CA ASP A 163 -5.42 -6.92 20.38
C ASP A 163 -6.50 -7.89 20.94
N ASP A 164 -6.17 -9.17 21.14
CA ASP A 164 -7.08 -10.21 21.67
C ASP A 164 -6.97 -10.45 23.19
N ASP A 165 -6.03 -9.77 23.88
CA ASP A 165 -5.66 -10.05 25.28
C ASP A 165 -6.27 -9.10 26.34
N ASP A 166 -7.38 -8.41 26.01
CA ASP A 166 -8.13 -7.55 26.93
C ASP A 166 -9.58 -8.06 27.18
N GLU A 167 -9.71 -9.30 27.68
CA GLU A 167 -10.82 -9.63 28.58
C GLU A 167 -10.36 -10.69 29.60
N PRO A 168 -9.88 -10.31 30.80
CA PRO A 168 -9.79 -11.28 31.89
C PRO A 168 -11.22 -11.78 32.15
N LEU A 169 -11.47 -13.05 31.87
CA LEU A 169 -12.72 -13.72 32.26
C LEU A 169 -12.97 -13.43 33.74
N ASP A 170 -13.97 -12.59 34.02
CA ASP A 170 -14.32 -12.16 35.37
C ASP A 170 -14.42 -13.40 36.28
N GLU A 171 -13.55 -13.48 37.30
CA GLU A 171 -13.58 -14.56 38.29
C GLU A 171 -14.95 -14.69 39.00
N ASP A 172 -15.77 -13.64 38.93
CA ASP A 172 -17.14 -13.62 39.43
C ASP A 172 -18.12 -14.44 38.56
N PHE A 173 -17.87 -14.61 37.26
CA PHE A 173 -18.67 -15.52 36.42
C PHE A 173 -18.44 -16.98 36.85
N LEU A 174 -17.18 -17.37 37.09
CA LEU A 174 -16.80 -18.72 37.50
C LEU A 174 -17.33 -19.12 38.89
N LYS A 175 -17.53 -18.16 39.79
CA LYS A 175 -18.12 -18.40 41.12
C LYS A 175 -19.65 -18.52 41.11
N SER A 176 -20.32 -18.11 40.03
CA SER A 176 -21.78 -18.16 39.92
C SER A 176 -22.34 -19.51 39.43
N ILE A 177 -21.45 -20.40 38.97
CA ILE A 177 -21.78 -21.69 38.35
C ILE A 177 -21.39 -22.92 39.20
N GLN A 178 -20.98 -22.71 40.46
CA GLN A 178 -20.68 -23.78 41.44
C GLN A 178 -21.67 -23.83 42.59
#